data_AF-A0A2U3Z5D8-F1
#
_entry.id   AF-A0A2U3Z5D8-F1
#
_cell.length_a   1.000
_cell.length_b   1.000
_cell.length_c   1.000
_cell.angle_alpha   90.00
_cell.angle_beta   90.00
_cell.angle_gamma   90.00
#
_symmetry.space_group_name_H-M   'P 1'
#
loop_
_entity.id
_entity.type
_entity.pdbx_description
1 polymer ?
#
loop_
_entity_poly.entity_id
_entity_poly.type
_entity_poly.pdbx_seq_one_letter_code
_entity_poly.pdbx_strand_id
1 'polypeptide(L)'
;MAPECVLADPRYQQWMERFGPATQHLVLNESCSSVHNLRSHKIQTQLSLIHPTIFPPLATPHGQEEHATFPVPTVRGECLLKYQLRPRREWQRDAVIVYNPDEFIAEALELPNFQESVQKYREAMQDGPAPAEKRSQYPEIVFLGTGSAIPMKIRNVSATLVNISPDASLLLDCGEGTFGQLCRHYGGQVDRVLGTLAAVFVSHLHADHHTGLLNILLQRERALASLGKPCPPLLVVAPTQLKAWLHMYHNQCQQLLQHVSLIPAKCLQKGAEVSSPAVERLIGSLLGACDLEEFQTCLVRHCKHAFGCALVHTSGWKVVYSGDTMPCEALVQMGKDATLLIHEATLEDGLEEEAVEKTHSTTSQAIGVGVRMHAGFTMLNHFSQRYAKVPLFSPDFNEKVGIAFDHMKVGFGDLPTVPKLTAPLKALFAGDIEEMEERREKREVRLARTALLSREQARGPEDGTPLQKRALTEQPQSPQSKKVRAQ
;
A
#
# COMPACT_ATOMS: atom_id res chain seq x y z
N MET A 1 16.77 17.15 16.91
CA MET A 1 15.54 16.38 17.23
C MET A 1 15.79 15.75 18.58
N ALA A 2 14.91 15.96 19.56
CA ALA A 2 15.12 15.52 20.94
C ALA A 2 13.80 15.08 21.55
N PRO A 3 13.67 13.85 22.07
CA PRO A 3 12.46 13.39 22.74
C PRO A 3 12.04 14.31 23.88
N GLU A 4 10.75 14.33 24.22
CA GLU A 4 10.22 15.21 25.25
C GLU A 4 10.90 14.96 26.61
N CYS A 5 11.22 13.70 26.92
CA CYS A 5 11.97 13.34 28.13
C CYS A 5 13.38 13.93 28.18
N VAL A 6 14.03 14.14 27.02
CA VAL A 6 15.34 14.79 26.92
C VAL A 6 15.18 16.31 27.05
N LEU A 7 14.14 16.89 26.45
CA LEU A 7 13.83 18.31 26.55
C LEU A 7 13.47 18.75 27.99
N ALA A 8 12.85 17.84 28.75
CA ALA A 8 12.52 18.05 30.16
C ALA A 8 13.74 17.91 31.09
N ASP A 9 14.86 17.35 30.63
CA ASP A 9 16.06 17.18 31.46
C ASP A 9 16.71 18.55 31.75
N PRO A 10 16.91 18.94 33.03
CA PRO A 10 17.51 20.22 33.37
C PRO A 10 18.89 20.46 32.74
N ARG A 11 19.67 19.40 32.50
CA ARG A 11 20.99 19.51 31.84
C ARG A 11 20.85 19.93 30.39
N TYR A 12 19.80 19.46 29.71
CA TYR A 12 19.51 19.83 28.34
C TYR A 12 19.02 21.29 28.28
N GLN A 13 18.15 21.70 29.21
CA GLN A 13 17.69 23.08 29.31
C GLN A 13 18.85 24.06 29.56
N GLN A 14 19.74 23.74 30.51
CA GLN A 14 20.96 24.53 30.75
C GLN A 14 21.86 24.59 29.51
N TRP A 15 21.97 23.50 28.75
CA TRP A 15 22.69 23.50 27.48
C TRP A 15 22.04 24.43 26.43
N MET A 16 20.71 24.45 26.34
CA MET A 16 19.98 25.38 25.46
C MET A 16 20.17 26.85 25.85
N GLU A 17 20.28 27.16 27.15
CA GLU A 17 20.52 28.52 27.64
C GLU A 17 21.92 29.08 27.29
N ARG A 18 22.88 28.22 26.91
CA ARG A 18 24.22 28.66 26.49
C ARG A 18 24.22 29.41 25.16
N PHE A 19 23.14 29.27 24.38
CA PHE A 19 22.98 30.02 23.14
C PHE A 19 22.47 31.44 23.47
N GLY A 20 22.93 32.46 22.73
CA GLY A 20 22.60 33.86 23.05
C GLY A 20 21.09 34.14 23.06
N PRO A 21 20.61 35.16 23.79
CA PRO A 21 19.18 35.38 24.05
C PRO A 21 18.33 35.67 22.80
N ALA A 22 18.97 36.03 21.67
CA ALA A 22 18.32 36.23 20.39
C ALA A 22 18.19 34.94 19.55
N THR A 23 18.66 33.80 20.06
CA THR A 23 18.60 32.51 19.38
C THR A 23 17.19 31.94 19.45
N GLN A 24 16.66 31.52 18.30
CA GLN A 24 15.41 30.77 18.24
C GLN A 24 15.71 29.28 18.09
N HIS A 25 15.09 28.46 18.93
CA HIS A 25 15.29 27.01 18.97
C HIS A 25 14.14 26.31 18.25
N LEU A 26 14.44 25.51 17.23
CA LEU A 26 13.46 24.65 16.57
C LEU A 26 13.44 23.28 17.24
N VAL A 27 12.31 22.94 17.86
CA VAL A 27 12.07 21.63 18.50
C VAL A 27 11.38 20.70 17.52
N LEU A 28 11.97 19.53 17.30
CA LEU A 28 11.45 18.46 16.44
C LEU A 28 11.49 17.15 17.22
N ASN A 29 10.32 16.58 17.52
CA ASN A 29 10.17 15.36 18.30
C ASN A 29 8.79 14.72 18.10
N GLU A 30 8.49 13.68 18.88
CA GLU A 30 7.25 12.89 18.86
C GLU A 30 5.98 13.70 19.20
N SER A 31 6.10 14.89 19.79
CA SER A 31 4.96 15.75 20.11
C SER A 31 4.46 16.56 18.91
N CYS A 32 5.17 16.54 17.78
CA CYS A 32 4.74 17.19 16.55
C CYS A 32 3.44 16.53 16.03
N SER A 33 2.32 17.24 16.15
CA SER A 33 0.99 16.75 15.79
C SER A 33 0.58 17.02 14.34
N SER A 34 1.48 17.54 13.51
CA SER A 34 1.15 17.89 12.12
C SER A 34 0.76 16.66 11.29
N VAL A 35 -0.39 16.74 10.64
CA VAL A 35 -0.80 15.79 9.60
C VAL A 35 0.09 15.99 8.38
N HIS A 36 0.97 15.05 8.10
CA HIS A 36 1.94 15.15 7.00
C HIS A 36 1.46 14.50 5.69
N ASN A 37 0.39 13.69 5.72
CA ASN A 37 -0.22 13.12 4.52
C ASN A 37 -1.71 13.51 4.43
N LEU A 38 -1.98 14.79 4.13
CA LEU A 38 -3.33 15.33 4.04
C LEU A 38 -4.20 14.60 3.00
N ARG A 39 -3.62 14.15 1.89
CA ARG A 39 -4.38 13.52 0.80
C ARG A 39 -4.94 12.15 1.20
N SER A 40 -4.19 11.37 1.98
CA SER A 40 -4.69 10.12 2.55
C SER A 40 -5.89 10.38 3.47
N HIS A 41 -5.80 11.39 4.35
CA HIS A 41 -6.93 11.81 5.19
C HIS A 41 -8.14 12.26 4.37
N LYS A 42 -7.93 13.11 3.35
CA LYS A 42 -8.99 13.58 2.46
C LYS A 42 -9.73 12.42 1.80
N ILE A 43 -9.01 11.51 1.14
CA ILE A 43 -9.64 10.38 0.44
C ILE A 43 -10.37 9.49 1.45
N GLN A 44 -9.77 9.20 2.61
CA GLN A 44 -10.44 8.38 3.61
C GLN A 44 -11.71 9.04 4.14
N THR A 45 -11.70 10.35 4.39
CA THR A 45 -12.90 11.11 4.79
C THR A 45 -14.00 11.00 3.74
N GLN A 46 -13.66 11.16 2.47
CA GLN A 46 -14.62 11.06 1.36
C GLN A 46 -15.16 9.63 1.15
N LEU A 47 -14.31 8.61 1.27
CA LEU A 47 -14.71 7.21 1.25
C LEU A 47 -15.63 6.86 2.44
N SER A 48 -15.37 7.44 3.62
CA SER A 48 -16.19 7.25 4.82
C SER A 48 -17.63 7.77 4.65
N LEU A 49 -17.84 8.80 3.80
CA LEU A 49 -19.18 9.26 3.42
C LEU A 49 -19.98 8.16 2.71
N ILE A 50 -19.32 7.26 1.97
CA ILE A 50 -19.97 6.14 1.29
C ILE A 50 -20.33 5.06 2.31
N HIS A 51 -19.35 4.57 3.07
CA HIS A 51 -19.56 3.49 4.03
C HIS A 51 -18.56 3.53 5.21
N PRO A 52 -18.92 4.10 6.37
CA PRO A 52 -17.97 4.40 7.45
C PRO A 52 -17.39 3.15 8.14
N THR A 53 -18.07 2.01 8.11
CA THR A 53 -17.54 0.77 8.70
C THR A 53 -16.45 0.13 7.82
N ILE A 54 -16.60 0.23 6.49
CA ILE A 54 -15.62 -0.31 5.53
C ILE A 54 -14.46 0.68 5.35
N PHE A 55 -14.76 1.98 5.42
CA PHE A 55 -13.79 3.08 5.36
C PHE A 55 -13.83 3.88 6.65
N PRO A 56 -13.23 3.36 7.74
CA PRO A 56 -13.22 4.04 9.02
C PRO A 56 -12.42 5.36 8.93
N PRO A 57 -12.83 6.41 9.66
CA PRO A 57 -12.06 7.65 9.72
C PRO A 57 -10.67 7.39 10.30
N LEU A 58 -9.66 8.10 9.81
CA LEU A 58 -8.29 7.98 10.33
C LEU A 58 -8.18 8.70 11.68
N ALA A 59 -7.39 8.12 12.57
CA ALA A 59 -6.98 8.77 13.80
C ALA A 59 -6.12 10.00 13.47
N THR A 60 -6.43 11.11 14.12
CA THR A 60 -5.58 12.30 14.09
C THR A 60 -4.44 12.14 15.09
N PRO A 61 -3.24 12.63 14.78
CA PRO A 61 -2.15 12.68 15.76
C PRO A 61 -2.64 13.44 17.00
N HIS A 62 -2.68 12.78 18.15
CA HIS A 62 -2.95 13.45 19.41
C HIS A 62 -1.65 14.13 19.84
N GLY A 63 -1.66 15.47 19.99
CA GLY A 63 -0.62 16.13 20.74
C GLY A 63 -0.79 15.72 22.21
N GLN A 64 0.24 15.17 22.85
CA GLN A 64 0.19 15.00 24.30
C GLN A 64 0.12 16.37 24.98
N GLU A 65 -0.72 16.48 26.02
CA GLU A 65 -1.15 17.74 26.65
C GLU A 65 -0.13 18.36 27.63
N GLU A 66 1.06 17.79 27.81
CA GLU A 66 2.12 18.41 28.60
C GLU A 66 3.41 18.57 27.78
N HIS A 67 3.65 19.80 27.35
CA HIS A 67 4.87 20.19 26.68
C HIS A 67 5.86 20.74 27.70
N ALA A 68 7.12 20.33 27.61
CA ALA A 68 8.20 20.97 28.34
C ALA A 68 8.17 22.49 28.06
N THR A 69 8.20 23.27 29.14
CA THR A 69 8.31 24.72 29.08
C THR A 69 9.78 25.12 28.98
N PHE A 70 10.09 26.05 28.08
CA PHE A 70 11.47 26.46 27.83
C PHE A 70 11.75 27.87 28.35
N PRO A 71 12.89 28.10 29.01
CA PRO A 71 13.34 29.44 29.39
C PRO A 71 13.89 30.25 28.19
N VAL A 72 14.03 29.62 27.01
CA VAL A 72 14.57 30.21 25.78
C VAL A 72 13.51 30.25 24.66
N PRO A 73 13.62 31.20 23.70
CA PRO A 73 12.70 31.30 22.58
C PRO A 73 12.65 30.01 21.76
N THR A 74 11.51 29.34 21.76
CA THR A 74 11.34 28.01 21.15
C THR A 74 10.16 27.98 20.21
N VAL A 75 10.33 27.31 19.07
CA VAL A 75 9.28 27.02 18.10
C VAL A 75 9.24 25.51 17.89
N ARG A 76 8.06 24.91 18.05
CA ARG A 76 7.86 23.51 17.70
C ARG A 76 7.66 23.41 16.19
N GLY A 77 8.32 22.43 15.59
CA GLY A 77 8.26 22.24 14.14
C GLY A 77 6.92 21.68 13.71
N GLU A 78 6.45 22.15 12.57
CA GLU A 78 5.26 21.65 11.89
C GLU A 78 5.59 21.28 10.46
N CYS A 79 4.77 20.42 9.85
CA CYS A 79 4.93 20.10 8.43
C CYS A 79 4.79 21.37 7.59
N LEU A 80 5.77 21.62 6.70
CA LEU A 80 5.89 22.84 5.88
C LEU A 80 6.10 24.16 6.64
N LEU A 81 6.45 24.12 7.93
CA LEU A 81 6.97 25.29 8.64
C LEU A 81 8.27 25.76 7.96
N LYS A 82 8.33 27.04 7.59
CA LYS A 82 9.51 27.64 6.95
C LYS A 82 10.18 28.63 7.89
N TYR A 83 11.50 28.72 7.80
CA TYR A 83 12.25 29.82 8.39
C TYR A 83 12.90 30.62 7.27
N GLN A 84 12.49 31.88 7.13
CA GLN A 84 13.06 32.80 6.17
C GLN A 84 14.31 33.45 6.77
N LEU A 85 15.44 33.42 6.05
CA LEU A 85 16.67 34.08 6.49
C LEU A 85 16.81 35.52 5.96
N ARG A 86 16.22 35.80 4.80
CA ARG A 86 16.23 37.10 4.12
C ARG A 86 14.93 37.31 3.35
N PRO A 87 14.41 38.56 3.23
CA PRO A 87 15.02 39.79 3.74
C PRO A 87 14.85 39.98 5.25
N ARG A 88 13.86 39.32 5.86
CA ARG A 88 13.63 39.29 7.31
C ARG A 88 13.83 37.89 7.86
N ARG A 89 14.27 37.82 9.12
CA ARG A 89 14.46 36.55 9.85
C ARG A 89 13.20 36.22 10.61
N GLU A 90 12.38 35.33 10.07
CA GLU A 90 11.08 35.01 10.65
C GLU A 90 10.61 33.61 10.30
N TRP A 91 9.77 33.06 11.17
CA TRP A 91 9.01 31.84 10.90
C TRP A 91 7.81 32.18 10.04
N GLN A 92 7.61 31.40 8.97
CA GLN A 92 6.46 31.53 8.08
C GLN A 92 5.59 30.28 8.18
N ARG A 93 4.29 30.53 8.34
CA ARG A 93 3.26 29.51 8.56
C ARG A 93 2.21 29.47 7.43
N ASP A 94 2.40 30.27 6.39
CA ASP A 94 1.57 30.37 5.20
C ASP A 94 1.39 29.03 4.48
N ALA A 95 2.42 28.18 4.51
CA ALA A 95 2.41 26.86 3.88
C ALA A 95 2.10 25.71 4.85
N VAL A 96 1.92 25.98 6.15
CA VAL A 96 1.59 24.94 7.12
C VAL A 96 0.21 24.40 6.78
N ILE A 97 0.14 23.07 6.70
CA ILE A 97 -1.08 22.39 6.29
C ILE A 97 -2.05 22.33 7.48
N VAL A 98 -3.28 22.77 7.25
CA VAL A 98 -4.39 22.62 8.20
C VAL A 98 -5.22 21.40 7.80
N TYR A 99 -5.43 20.49 8.75
CA TYR A 99 -6.38 19.40 8.58
C TYR A 99 -7.80 19.94 8.79
N ASN A 100 -8.59 19.99 7.71
CA ASN A 100 -9.99 20.44 7.74
C ASN A 100 -10.91 19.38 7.09
N PRO A 101 -11.53 18.48 7.87
CA PRO A 101 -12.40 17.45 7.32
C PRO A 101 -13.66 18.02 6.67
N ASP A 102 -14.16 19.18 7.11
CA ASP A 102 -15.37 19.80 6.55
C ASP A 102 -15.16 20.25 5.10
N GLU A 103 -13.96 20.77 4.78
CA GLU A 103 -13.57 21.08 3.40
C GLU A 103 -13.56 19.82 2.52
N PHE A 104 -13.02 18.71 3.02
CA PHE A 104 -12.97 17.46 2.24
C PHE A 104 -14.37 16.90 1.95
N ILE A 105 -15.28 17.05 2.92
CA ILE A 105 -16.68 16.65 2.78
C ILE A 105 -17.38 17.56 1.76
N ALA A 106 -17.25 18.88 1.90
CA ALA A 106 -17.83 19.84 0.96
C ALA A 106 -17.35 19.56 -0.48
N GLU A 107 -16.05 19.35 -0.67
CA GLU A 107 -15.50 19.02 -1.99
C GLU A 107 -16.11 17.75 -2.60
N ALA A 108 -16.40 16.72 -1.80
CA ALA A 108 -17.04 15.50 -2.32
C ALA A 108 -18.52 15.70 -2.64
N LEU A 109 -19.24 16.50 -1.85
CA LEU A 109 -20.66 16.76 -2.06
C LEU A 109 -20.93 17.60 -3.32
N GLU A 110 -19.95 18.42 -3.74
CA GLU A 110 -20.00 19.16 -5.00
C GLU A 110 -19.73 18.28 -6.24
N LEU A 111 -19.30 17.03 -6.07
CA LEU A 111 -19.06 16.14 -7.20
C LEU A 111 -20.37 15.72 -7.88
N PRO A 112 -20.44 15.76 -9.22
CA PRO A 112 -21.63 15.37 -9.96
C PRO A 112 -22.11 13.95 -9.57
N ASN A 113 -23.39 13.82 -9.28
CA ASN A 113 -24.07 12.56 -8.95
C ASN A 113 -23.54 11.83 -7.70
N PHE A 114 -22.56 12.36 -6.97
CA PHE A 114 -21.99 11.67 -5.81
C PHE A 114 -23.01 11.50 -4.69
N GLN A 115 -23.64 12.59 -4.25
CA GLN A 115 -24.63 12.54 -3.17
C GLN A 115 -25.83 11.63 -3.51
N GLU A 116 -26.33 11.74 -4.75
CA GLU A 116 -27.43 10.90 -5.23
C GLU A 116 -27.04 9.40 -5.26
N SER A 117 -25.84 9.08 -5.74
CA SER A 117 -25.35 7.70 -5.80
C SER A 117 -25.16 7.09 -4.41
N VAL A 118 -24.68 7.85 -3.43
CA VAL A 118 -24.55 7.42 -2.03
C VAL A 118 -25.94 7.20 -1.42
N GLN A 119 -26.89 8.09 -1.68
CA GLN A 119 -28.26 7.95 -1.18
C GLN A 119 -28.94 6.69 -1.74
N LYS A 120 -28.88 6.49 -3.06
CA LYS A 120 -29.39 5.27 -3.73
C LYS A 120 -28.76 4.00 -3.17
N TYR A 121 -27.44 4.01 -2.94
CA TYR A 121 -26.75 2.90 -2.31
C TYR A 121 -27.27 2.61 -0.89
N ARG A 122 -27.46 3.65 -0.07
CA ARG A 122 -27.96 3.52 1.32
C ARG A 122 -29.39 3.01 1.36
N GLU A 123 -30.26 3.49 0.49
CA GLU A 123 -31.65 3.00 0.36
C GLU A 123 -31.68 1.52 0.00
N ALA A 124 -30.89 1.11 -1.01
CA ALA A 124 -30.76 -0.29 -1.41
C ALA A 124 -30.19 -1.21 -0.31
N MET A 125 -29.46 -0.64 0.67
CA MET A 125 -28.97 -1.39 1.84
C MET A 125 -30.02 -1.51 2.95
N GLN A 126 -30.94 -0.55 3.08
CA GLN A 126 -32.02 -0.57 4.07
C GLN A 126 -33.16 -1.51 3.68
N ASP A 127 -33.44 -1.65 2.38
CA ASP A 127 -34.46 -2.57 1.85
C ASP A 127 -34.00 -4.04 1.78
N GLY A 128 -32.75 -4.32 2.15
CA GLY A 128 -32.20 -5.67 2.23
C GLY A 128 -32.65 -6.42 3.49
N PRO A 129 -32.54 -7.77 3.52
CA PRO A 129 -32.74 -8.52 4.75
C PRO A 129 -31.81 -7.96 5.84
N ALA A 130 -32.36 -7.77 7.06
CA ALA A 130 -31.60 -7.28 8.21
C ALA A 130 -30.26 -8.02 8.33
N PRO A 131 -29.16 -7.35 8.70
CA PRO A 131 -27.85 -8.00 8.79
C PRO A 131 -27.97 -9.26 9.63
N ALA A 132 -27.69 -10.42 9.01
CA ALA A 132 -27.74 -11.69 9.70
C ALA A 132 -26.96 -11.59 11.02
N GLU A 133 -27.57 -12.03 12.12
CA GLU A 133 -27.00 -12.05 13.46
C GLU A 133 -25.53 -12.47 13.43
N LYS A 134 -24.66 -11.61 13.99
CA LYS A 134 -23.21 -11.78 14.21
C LYS A 134 -22.56 -12.87 13.34
N ARG A 135 -22.41 -12.61 12.04
CA ARG A 135 -21.35 -13.28 11.27
C ARG A 135 -20.02 -13.08 12.00
N SER A 136 -19.19 -14.12 12.06
CA SER A 136 -17.87 -14.06 12.71
C SER A 136 -17.16 -12.76 12.34
N GLN A 137 -16.79 -11.98 13.35
CA GLN A 137 -16.04 -10.72 13.18
C GLN A 137 -14.67 -10.96 12.54
N TYR A 138 -14.21 -12.21 12.55
CA TYR A 138 -12.92 -12.62 12.07
C TYR A 138 -13.02 -13.69 10.95
N PRO A 139 -12.09 -13.71 10.00
CA PRO A 139 -10.98 -12.77 9.89
C PRO A 139 -11.48 -11.39 9.42
N GLU A 140 -10.81 -10.35 9.92
CA GLU A 140 -10.96 -8.98 9.46
C GLU A 140 -9.69 -8.60 8.69
N ILE A 141 -9.86 -8.10 7.48
CA ILE A 141 -8.79 -7.75 6.57
C ILE A 141 -8.71 -6.23 6.52
N VAL A 142 -7.55 -5.68 6.88
CA VAL A 142 -7.26 -4.24 6.80
C VAL A 142 -6.15 -4.01 5.79
N PHE A 143 -6.48 -3.31 4.72
CA PHE A 143 -5.54 -2.96 3.66
C PHE A 143 -4.77 -1.70 4.07
N LEU A 144 -3.58 -1.85 4.64
CA LEU A 144 -2.77 -0.72 5.10
C LEU A 144 -2.07 0.01 3.96
N GLY A 145 -1.76 -0.69 2.88
CA GLY A 145 -1.19 -0.12 1.67
C GLY A 145 -1.50 -0.99 0.45
N THR A 146 -1.88 -0.32 -0.63
CA THR A 146 -2.51 -0.95 -1.80
C THR A 146 -1.88 -0.56 -3.13
N GLY A 147 -0.74 0.13 -3.12
CA GLY A 147 -0.06 0.60 -4.32
C GLY A 147 1.26 -0.11 -4.58
N SER A 148 1.70 -0.06 -5.84
CA SER A 148 2.91 -0.72 -6.33
C SER A 148 4.14 0.20 -6.42
N ALA A 149 5.31 -0.37 -6.12
CA ALA A 149 6.68 0.10 -6.32
C ALA A 149 7.12 1.34 -5.53
N ILE A 150 6.37 2.43 -5.59
CA ILE A 150 6.72 3.72 -4.98
C ILE A 150 5.60 4.06 -3.99
N PRO A 151 5.81 4.82 -2.90
CA PRO A 151 4.70 5.40 -2.15
C PRO A 151 4.14 6.65 -2.84
N MET A 152 2.81 6.77 -2.97
CA MET A 152 2.16 7.98 -3.50
C MET A 152 1.36 8.70 -2.41
N LYS A 153 0.88 9.90 -2.75
CA LYS A 153 0.07 10.73 -1.86
C LYS A 153 -1.23 10.06 -1.38
N ILE A 154 -1.69 9.01 -2.07
CA ILE A 154 -3.03 8.42 -1.87
C ILE A 154 -3.04 6.93 -1.55
N ARG A 155 -1.95 6.22 -1.93
CA ARG A 155 -1.77 4.79 -1.71
C ARG A 155 -0.35 4.59 -1.23
N ASN A 156 -0.20 3.92 -0.10
CA ASN A 156 1.07 3.43 0.39
C ASN A 156 1.43 2.12 -0.32
N VAL A 157 2.68 1.70 -0.17
CA VAL A 157 3.15 0.41 -0.67
C VAL A 157 2.56 -0.78 0.10
N SER A 158 2.61 -1.96 -0.49
CA SER A 158 1.99 -3.21 -0.02
C SER A 158 2.12 -3.50 1.48
N ALA A 159 0.97 -3.54 2.15
CA ALA A 159 0.82 -4.13 3.47
C ALA A 159 -0.66 -4.44 3.73
N THR A 160 -0.98 -5.69 4.08
CA THR A 160 -2.34 -6.10 4.43
C THR A 160 -2.33 -6.83 5.77
N LEU A 161 -3.05 -6.31 6.75
CA LEU A 161 -3.20 -6.92 8.06
C LEU A 161 -4.42 -7.83 8.08
N VAL A 162 -4.21 -9.11 8.38
CA VAL A 162 -5.26 -10.09 8.61
C VAL A 162 -5.38 -10.27 10.12
N ASN A 163 -6.40 -9.65 10.72
CA ASN A 163 -6.80 -9.93 12.08
C ASN A 163 -7.52 -11.29 12.06
N ILE A 164 -6.89 -12.32 12.61
CA ILE A 164 -7.39 -13.70 12.60
C ILE A 164 -8.32 -13.93 13.79
N SER A 165 -8.02 -13.28 14.91
CA SER A 165 -8.82 -13.30 16.14
C SER A 165 -8.58 -11.99 16.91
N PRO A 166 -9.25 -11.75 18.05
CA PRO A 166 -8.98 -10.59 18.90
C PRO A 166 -7.53 -10.50 19.42
N ASP A 167 -6.81 -11.62 19.44
CA ASP A 167 -5.50 -11.77 20.06
C ASP A 167 -4.39 -12.17 19.07
N ALA A 168 -4.74 -12.51 17.82
CA ALA A 168 -3.79 -12.92 16.80
C ALA A 168 -4.03 -12.20 15.46
N SER A 169 -2.96 -11.64 14.90
CA SER A 169 -2.94 -11.06 13.57
C SER A 169 -1.69 -11.48 12.78
N LEU A 170 -1.83 -11.47 11.46
CA LEU A 170 -0.78 -11.77 10.51
C LEU A 170 -0.70 -10.66 9.46
N LEU A 171 0.51 -10.22 9.13
CA LEU A 171 0.73 -9.22 8.10
C LEU A 171 1.19 -9.87 6.78
N LEU A 172 0.50 -9.57 5.69
CA LEU A 172 0.85 -9.95 4.32
C LEU A 172 1.58 -8.77 3.66
N ASP A 173 2.88 -8.95 3.44
CA ASP A 173 3.86 -7.92 3.10
C ASP A 173 3.92 -6.75 4.08
N CYS A 174 5.06 -6.07 4.10
CA CYS A 174 5.38 -5.02 5.06
C CYS A 174 6.25 -3.94 4.40
N GLY A 175 5.70 -3.28 3.38
CA GLY A 175 6.36 -2.17 2.72
C GLY A 175 6.66 -0.97 3.62
N GLU A 176 7.44 -0.02 3.11
CA GLU A 176 7.75 1.24 3.78
C GLU A 176 6.47 1.93 4.31
N GLY A 177 6.55 2.54 5.49
CA GLY A 177 5.43 3.30 6.05
C GLY A 177 4.31 2.47 6.69
N THR A 178 4.38 1.14 6.68
CA THR A 178 3.36 0.25 7.30
C THR A 178 3.05 0.62 8.75
N PHE A 179 4.06 0.87 9.58
CA PHE A 179 3.84 1.33 10.97
C PHE A 179 3.08 2.66 11.03
N GLY A 180 3.40 3.61 10.16
CA GLY A 180 2.66 4.86 10.07
C GLY A 180 1.20 4.66 9.67
N GLN A 181 0.93 3.72 8.76
CA GLN A 181 -0.44 3.35 8.38
C GLN A 181 -1.20 2.71 9.55
N LEU A 182 -0.54 1.86 10.34
CA LEU A 182 -1.12 1.32 11.59
C LEU A 182 -1.45 2.44 12.58
N CYS A 183 -0.55 3.40 12.80
CA CYS A 183 -0.81 4.56 13.67
C CYS A 183 -2.00 5.39 13.19
N ARG A 184 -2.12 5.64 11.89
CA ARG A 184 -3.27 6.39 11.33
C ARG A 184 -4.57 5.61 11.41
N HIS A 185 -4.54 4.29 11.23
CA HIS A 185 -5.74 3.47 11.26
C HIS A 185 -6.24 3.24 12.69
N TYR A 186 -5.34 2.89 13.62
CA TYR A 186 -5.69 2.46 14.98
C TYR A 186 -5.49 3.52 16.05
N GLY A 187 -4.79 4.62 15.75
CA GLY A 187 -4.51 5.69 16.71
C GLY A 187 -3.83 5.16 17.96
N GLY A 188 -4.35 5.53 19.14
CA GLY A 188 -3.85 5.08 20.44
C GLY A 188 -3.93 3.56 20.68
N GLN A 189 -4.63 2.80 19.83
CA GLN A 189 -4.71 1.34 19.93
C GLN A 189 -3.58 0.61 19.19
N VAL A 190 -2.66 1.33 18.53
CA VAL A 190 -1.59 0.72 17.73
C VAL A 190 -0.73 -0.27 18.52
N ASP A 191 -0.47 -0.01 19.79
CA ASP A 191 0.34 -0.90 20.63
C ASP A 191 -0.33 -2.23 20.87
N ARG A 192 -1.65 -2.21 21.09
CA ARG A 192 -2.45 -3.42 21.20
C ARG A 192 -2.35 -4.23 19.91
N VAL A 193 -2.49 -3.59 18.75
CA VAL A 193 -2.41 -4.25 17.44
C VAL A 193 -1.04 -4.89 17.23
N LEU A 194 0.05 -4.15 17.48
CA LEU A 194 1.40 -4.71 17.43
C LEU A 194 1.60 -5.87 18.42
N GLY A 195 0.94 -5.82 19.57
CA GLY A 195 0.94 -6.90 20.56
C GLY A 195 0.20 -8.17 20.12
N THR A 196 -0.74 -8.07 19.17
CA THR A 196 -1.42 -9.22 18.56
C THR A 196 -0.67 -9.80 17.36
N LEU A 197 0.32 -9.08 16.82
CA LEU A 197 1.03 -9.48 15.61
C LEU A 197 1.88 -10.74 15.89
N ALA A 198 1.40 -11.87 15.36
CA ALA A 198 1.98 -13.19 15.54
C ALA A 198 2.98 -13.51 14.43
N ALA A 199 2.69 -13.10 13.20
CA ALA A 199 3.52 -13.41 12.04
C ALA A 199 3.50 -12.34 10.95
N VAL A 200 4.53 -12.35 10.11
CA VAL A 200 4.61 -11.59 8.86
C VAL A 200 4.98 -12.55 7.74
N PHE A 201 4.22 -12.52 6.65
CA PHE A 201 4.59 -13.13 5.37
C PHE A 201 5.17 -12.06 4.45
N VAL A 202 6.38 -12.29 3.93
CA VAL A 202 6.99 -11.47 2.87
C VAL A 202 6.99 -12.28 1.59
N SER A 203 6.27 -11.83 0.57
CA SER A 203 6.10 -12.51 -0.71
C SER A 203 7.41 -12.62 -1.48
N HIS A 204 8.17 -11.53 -1.56
CA HIS A 204 9.43 -11.44 -2.29
C HIS A 204 10.28 -10.23 -1.83
N LEU A 205 11.42 -9.96 -2.48
CA LEU A 205 12.41 -8.99 -2.00
C LEU A 205 12.40 -7.61 -2.69
N HIS A 206 11.37 -7.26 -3.47
CA HIS A 206 11.21 -5.86 -3.88
C HIS A 206 10.90 -4.98 -2.66
N ALA A 207 11.47 -3.77 -2.68
CA ALA A 207 11.57 -2.91 -1.50
C ALA A 207 10.19 -2.50 -0.93
N ASP A 208 9.21 -2.37 -1.82
CA ASP A 208 7.81 -2.05 -1.53
C ASP A 208 7.06 -3.14 -0.76
N HIS A 209 7.65 -4.33 -0.53
CA HIS A 209 7.01 -5.42 0.19
C HIS A 209 7.65 -5.77 1.54
N HIS A 210 8.81 -5.22 1.91
CA HIS A 210 9.49 -5.64 3.15
C HIS A 210 10.25 -4.57 3.92
N THR A 211 10.53 -3.41 3.34
CA THR A 211 11.38 -2.40 3.98
C THR A 211 10.81 -1.83 5.29
N GLY A 212 9.49 -1.87 5.46
CA GLY A 212 8.83 -1.48 6.72
C GLY A 212 9.01 -2.48 7.86
N LEU A 213 9.44 -3.72 7.57
CA LEU A 213 9.60 -4.78 8.57
C LEU A 213 10.54 -4.38 9.70
N LEU A 214 11.64 -3.69 9.38
CA LEU A 214 12.60 -3.20 10.38
C LEU A 214 11.91 -2.33 11.44
N ASN A 215 11.07 -1.39 11.00
CA ASN A 215 10.37 -0.49 11.90
C ASN A 215 9.28 -1.23 12.69
N ILE A 216 8.58 -2.19 12.07
CA ILE A 216 7.60 -3.02 12.78
C ILE A 216 8.25 -3.80 13.92
N LEU A 217 9.42 -4.39 13.71
CA LEU A 217 10.14 -5.13 14.75
C LEU A 217 10.48 -4.25 15.95
N LEU A 218 11.05 -3.07 15.70
CA LEU A 218 11.44 -2.11 16.74
C LEU A 218 10.22 -1.55 17.49
N GLN A 219 9.16 -1.19 16.75
CA GLN A 219 7.95 -0.64 17.36
C GLN A 219 7.15 -1.70 18.11
N ARG A 220 7.20 -2.97 17.67
CA ARG A 220 6.59 -4.08 18.40
C ARG A 220 7.28 -4.34 19.74
N GLU A 221 8.62 -4.30 19.78
CA GLU A 221 9.36 -4.36 21.04
C GLU A 221 8.91 -3.25 22.00
N ARG A 222 8.91 -2.00 21.51
CA ARG A 222 8.46 -0.83 22.28
C ARG A 222 7.03 -0.99 22.79
N ALA A 223 6.10 -1.40 21.92
CA ALA A 223 4.70 -1.58 22.25
C ALA A 223 4.49 -2.69 23.30
N LEU A 224 5.14 -3.85 23.15
CA LEU A 224 5.02 -4.94 24.10
C LEU A 224 5.60 -4.56 25.47
N ALA A 225 6.71 -3.83 25.50
CA ALA A 225 7.25 -3.27 26.74
C ALA A 225 6.27 -2.29 27.40
N SER A 226 5.65 -1.38 26.62
CA SER A 226 4.63 -0.44 27.12
C SER A 226 3.39 -1.14 27.65
N LEU A 227 3.06 -2.32 27.10
CA LEU A 227 1.93 -3.15 27.55
C LEU A 227 2.29 -4.10 28.70
N GLY A 228 3.55 -4.11 29.17
CA GLY A 228 4.03 -5.05 30.17
C GLY A 228 3.98 -6.52 29.72
N LYS A 229 4.04 -6.77 28.42
CA LYS A 229 3.95 -8.11 27.81
C LYS A 229 5.34 -8.63 27.41
N PRO A 230 5.56 -9.96 27.43
CA PRO A 230 6.77 -10.54 26.87
C PRO A 230 6.86 -10.24 25.37
N CYS A 231 8.09 -10.09 24.86
CA CYS A 231 8.35 -9.87 23.45
C CYS A 231 8.96 -11.12 22.81
N PRO A 232 8.15 -12.15 22.46
CA PRO A 232 8.68 -13.29 21.71
C PRO A 232 9.11 -12.83 20.31
N PRO A 233 10.11 -13.48 19.71
CA PRO A 233 10.51 -13.20 18.33
C PRO A 233 9.32 -13.34 17.38
N LEU A 234 9.17 -12.39 16.47
CA LEU A 234 8.14 -12.39 15.45
C LEU A 234 8.43 -13.49 14.42
N LEU A 235 7.43 -14.31 14.10
CA LEU A 235 7.54 -15.34 13.07
C LEU A 235 7.52 -14.66 11.70
N VAL A 236 8.55 -14.87 10.88
CA VAL A 236 8.65 -14.25 9.55
C VAL A 236 8.77 -15.33 8.50
N VAL A 237 7.72 -15.52 7.71
CA VAL A 237 7.73 -16.42 6.54
C VAL A 237 8.19 -15.62 5.34
N ALA A 238 9.34 -15.96 4.76
CA ALA A 238 9.94 -15.13 3.70
C ALA A 238 10.93 -15.91 2.80
N PRO A 239 11.34 -15.34 1.65
CA PRO A 239 12.50 -15.82 0.91
C PRO A 239 13.74 -15.91 1.82
N THR A 240 14.54 -16.97 1.67
CA THR A 240 15.74 -17.20 2.49
C THR A 240 16.72 -16.03 2.45
N GLN A 241 16.73 -15.29 1.34
CA GLN A 241 17.60 -14.15 1.09
C GLN A 241 17.30 -12.95 2.01
N LEU A 242 16.09 -12.84 2.58
CA LEU A 242 15.76 -11.79 3.56
C LEU A 242 16.72 -11.82 4.76
N LYS A 243 17.20 -13.02 5.13
CA LYS A 243 18.17 -13.20 6.21
C LYS A 243 19.41 -12.34 6.04
N ALA A 244 19.99 -12.31 4.83
CA ALA A 244 21.21 -11.55 4.57
C ALA A 244 21.01 -10.05 4.80
N TRP A 245 19.88 -9.52 4.36
CA TRP A 245 19.52 -8.11 4.57
C TRP A 245 19.33 -7.78 6.06
N LEU A 246 18.62 -8.62 6.81
CA LEU A 246 18.45 -8.45 8.26
C LEU A 246 19.78 -8.51 9.01
N HIS A 247 20.68 -9.42 8.65
CA HIS A 247 22.02 -9.50 9.26
C HIS A 247 22.86 -8.25 8.96
N MET A 248 22.79 -7.72 7.73
CA MET A 248 23.49 -6.49 7.38
C MET A 248 22.99 -5.32 8.23
N TYR A 249 21.67 -5.12 8.33
CA TYR A 249 21.12 -4.06 9.18
C TYR A 249 21.48 -4.26 10.66
N HIS A 250 21.38 -5.49 11.17
CA HIS A 250 21.74 -5.81 12.55
C HIS A 250 23.18 -5.42 12.89
N ASN A 251 24.12 -5.75 12.00
CA ASN A 251 25.54 -5.53 12.23
C ASN A 251 25.96 -4.07 12.03
N GLN A 252 25.27 -3.33 11.15
CA GLN A 252 25.70 -1.99 10.71
C GLN A 252 24.85 -0.85 11.29
N CYS A 253 23.62 -1.12 11.73
CA CYS A 253 22.66 -0.08 12.13
C CYS A 253 22.16 -0.28 13.56
N GLN A 254 21.38 -1.33 13.81
CA GLN A 254 20.78 -1.58 15.13
C GLN A 254 20.47 -3.06 15.30
N GLN A 255 20.82 -3.61 16.48
CA GLN A 255 20.59 -5.02 16.79
C GLN A 255 19.11 -5.36 16.84
N LEU A 256 18.63 -6.21 15.92
CA LEU A 256 17.22 -6.65 15.88
C LEU A 256 16.98 -8.15 15.65
N LEU A 257 18.02 -8.97 15.51
CA LEU A 257 17.87 -10.37 15.08
C LEU A 257 17.21 -11.22 16.17
N GLN A 258 17.38 -10.82 17.42
CA GLN A 258 16.70 -11.40 18.57
C GLN A 258 15.16 -11.27 18.50
N HIS A 259 14.64 -10.36 17.67
CA HIS A 259 13.20 -10.14 17.49
C HIS A 259 12.61 -10.93 16.31
N VAL A 260 13.39 -11.74 15.59
CA VAL A 260 12.94 -12.44 14.38
C VAL A 260 13.21 -13.94 14.43
N SER A 261 12.18 -14.72 14.14
CA SER A 261 12.27 -16.15 13.86
C SER A 261 11.89 -16.41 12.40
N LEU A 262 12.90 -16.63 11.55
CA LEU A 262 12.70 -16.77 10.11
C LEU A 262 12.31 -18.20 9.70
N ILE A 263 11.20 -18.33 8.98
CA ILE A 263 10.72 -19.55 8.32
C ILE A 263 10.93 -19.37 6.81
N PRO A 264 11.80 -20.16 6.16
CA PRO A 264 11.95 -20.08 4.70
C PRO A 264 10.64 -20.44 4.00
N ALA A 265 10.10 -19.53 3.18
CA ALA A 265 8.83 -19.73 2.47
C ALA A 265 8.81 -21.03 1.64
N LYS A 266 9.96 -21.42 1.06
CA LYS A 266 10.12 -22.68 0.32
C LYS A 266 9.82 -23.95 1.13
N CYS A 267 9.93 -23.91 2.46
CA CYS A 267 9.64 -25.03 3.35
C CYS A 267 8.13 -25.25 3.55
N LEU A 268 7.30 -24.30 3.12
CA LEU A 268 5.83 -24.37 3.19
C LEU A 268 5.21 -24.70 1.82
N GLN A 269 6.03 -25.03 0.82
CA GLN A 269 5.52 -25.50 -0.47
C GLN A 269 4.97 -26.92 -0.33
N LYS A 270 3.92 -27.22 -1.10
CA LYS A 270 3.34 -28.57 -1.13
C LYS A 270 4.41 -29.63 -1.45
N GLY A 271 4.57 -30.61 -0.57
CA GLY A 271 5.55 -31.69 -0.72
C GLY A 271 7.00 -31.30 -0.41
N ALA A 272 7.25 -30.13 0.18
CA ALA A 272 8.59 -29.76 0.63
C ALA A 272 9.02 -30.61 1.83
N GLU A 273 10.21 -31.21 1.76
CA GLU A 273 10.83 -31.85 2.91
C GLU A 273 11.48 -30.81 3.82
N VAL A 274 11.07 -30.75 5.08
CA VAL A 274 11.64 -29.84 6.07
C VAL A 274 12.71 -30.57 6.88
N SER A 275 13.95 -30.58 6.41
CA SER A 275 15.02 -31.35 7.07
C SER A 275 15.50 -30.77 8.42
N SER A 276 15.01 -29.59 8.83
CA SER A 276 15.47 -28.90 10.03
C SER A 276 14.40 -28.96 11.14
N PRO A 277 14.65 -29.67 12.26
CA PRO A 277 13.71 -29.73 13.39
C PRO A 277 13.40 -28.35 13.99
N ALA A 278 14.33 -27.40 13.88
CA ALA A 278 14.10 -26.03 14.31
C ALA A 278 13.05 -25.33 13.44
N VAL A 279 13.11 -25.50 12.13
CA VAL A 279 12.12 -24.93 11.19
C VAL A 279 10.76 -25.61 11.38
N GLU A 280 10.71 -26.93 11.56
CA GLU A 280 9.46 -27.64 11.86
C GLU A 280 8.76 -27.09 13.11
N ARG A 281 9.50 -26.84 14.20
CA ARG A 281 8.94 -26.21 15.40
C ARG A 281 8.43 -24.79 15.15
N LEU A 282 9.11 -24.00 14.33
CA LEU A 282 8.65 -22.67 13.96
C LEU A 282 7.39 -22.72 13.11
N ILE A 283 7.27 -23.67 12.19
CA ILE A 283 6.04 -23.91 11.42
C ILE A 283 4.90 -24.31 12.36
N GLY A 284 5.13 -25.24 13.30
CA GLY A 284 4.12 -25.59 14.31
C GLY A 284 3.71 -24.39 15.18
N SER A 285 4.66 -23.50 15.51
CA SER A 285 4.39 -22.26 16.25
C SER A 285 3.55 -21.28 15.42
N LEU A 286 3.81 -21.17 14.11
CA LEU A 286 3.02 -20.35 13.18
C LEU A 286 1.57 -20.84 13.11
N LEU A 287 1.38 -22.15 12.89
CA LEU A 287 0.06 -22.75 12.81
C LEU A 287 -0.72 -22.57 14.11
N GLY A 288 -0.09 -22.86 15.26
CA GLY A 288 -0.72 -22.70 16.56
C GLY A 288 -0.99 -21.25 16.96
N ALA A 289 -0.11 -20.30 16.65
CA ALA A 289 -0.31 -18.89 17.02
C ALA A 289 -1.38 -18.20 16.16
N CYS A 290 -1.69 -18.75 14.98
CA CYS A 290 -2.66 -18.20 14.03
C CYS A 290 -3.90 -19.12 13.85
N ASP A 291 -4.07 -20.15 14.68
CA ASP A 291 -5.15 -21.15 14.58
C ASP A 291 -5.35 -21.70 13.16
N LEU A 292 -4.24 -21.93 12.44
CA LEU A 292 -4.23 -22.43 11.07
C LEU A 292 -4.11 -23.95 11.04
N GLU A 293 -4.93 -24.59 10.21
CA GLU A 293 -4.75 -25.98 9.81
C GLU A 293 -3.55 -26.10 8.85
N GLU A 294 -3.42 -25.14 7.93
CA GLU A 294 -2.34 -25.12 6.95
C GLU A 294 -1.93 -23.67 6.63
N PHE A 295 -0.61 -23.46 6.50
CA PHE A 295 -0.04 -22.30 5.83
C PHE A 295 0.79 -22.82 4.67
N GLN A 296 0.32 -22.61 3.44
CA GLN A 296 0.97 -23.11 2.24
C GLN A 296 1.55 -21.96 1.41
N THR A 297 2.66 -22.22 0.71
CA THR A 297 3.22 -21.30 -0.28
C THR A 297 3.36 -21.95 -1.65
N CYS A 298 3.38 -21.14 -2.70
CA CYS A 298 3.75 -21.58 -4.03
C CYS A 298 4.67 -20.56 -4.70
N LEU A 299 5.55 -21.01 -5.59
CA LEU A 299 6.30 -20.10 -6.44
C LEU A 299 5.36 -19.43 -7.44
N VAL A 300 5.50 -18.12 -7.58
CA VAL A 300 4.70 -17.31 -8.51
C VAL A 300 5.58 -16.72 -9.62
N ARG A 301 4.95 -16.20 -10.68
CA ARG A 301 5.64 -15.77 -11.90
C ARG A 301 6.01 -14.29 -11.83
N HIS A 302 7.11 -13.98 -11.15
CA HIS A 302 7.60 -12.61 -10.96
C HIS A 302 9.14 -12.57 -10.94
N CYS A 303 9.76 -12.26 -9.79
CA CYS A 303 11.20 -12.40 -9.58
C CYS A 303 11.56 -13.79 -9.05
N LYS A 304 12.85 -14.11 -9.04
CA LYS A 304 13.33 -15.37 -8.43
C LYS A 304 12.96 -15.38 -6.94
N HIS A 305 12.45 -16.51 -6.47
CA HIS A 305 11.98 -16.68 -5.08
C HIS A 305 10.83 -15.73 -4.70
N ALA A 306 9.93 -15.44 -5.64
CA ALA A 306 8.65 -14.84 -5.34
C ALA A 306 7.62 -15.92 -4.98
N PHE A 307 6.81 -15.64 -3.95
CA PHE A 307 5.82 -16.57 -3.42
C PHE A 307 4.45 -15.92 -3.27
N GLY A 308 3.41 -16.69 -3.59
CA GLY A 308 2.07 -16.50 -3.04
C GLY A 308 1.87 -17.41 -1.83
N CYS A 309 0.87 -17.12 -1.00
CA CYS A 309 0.51 -17.95 0.15
C CYS A 309 -0.99 -18.23 0.26
N ALA A 310 -1.33 -19.31 0.95
CA ALA A 310 -2.68 -19.67 1.35
C ALA A 310 -2.71 -19.94 2.85
N LEU A 311 -3.66 -19.32 3.54
CA LEU A 311 -3.96 -19.52 4.96
C LEU A 311 -5.25 -20.33 5.04
N VAL A 312 -5.17 -21.55 5.57
CA VAL A 312 -6.34 -22.40 5.84
C VAL A 312 -6.54 -22.41 7.35
N HIS A 313 -7.63 -21.80 7.80
CA HIS A 313 -7.93 -21.69 9.23
C HIS A 313 -8.70 -22.91 9.71
N THR A 314 -8.52 -23.27 10.98
CA THR A 314 -9.20 -24.41 11.62
C THR A 314 -10.73 -24.32 11.60
N SER A 315 -11.29 -23.11 11.43
CA SER A 315 -12.74 -22.91 11.24
C SER A 315 -13.22 -23.05 9.78
N GLY A 316 -12.35 -23.48 8.86
CA GLY A 316 -12.68 -23.85 7.48
C GLY A 316 -12.60 -22.76 6.42
N TRP A 317 -12.23 -21.51 6.77
CA TRP A 317 -12.03 -20.48 5.75
C TRP A 317 -10.62 -20.54 5.16
N LYS A 318 -10.50 -20.07 3.91
CA LYS A 318 -9.23 -19.98 3.18
C LYS A 318 -9.01 -18.59 2.61
N VAL A 319 -7.90 -17.95 2.98
CA VAL A 319 -7.44 -16.68 2.38
C VAL A 319 -6.21 -16.94 1.55
N VAL A 320 -6.19 -16.43 0.32
CA VAL A 320 -5.05 -16.56 -0.61
C VAL A 320 -4.51 -15.18 -0.93
N TYR A 321 -3.19 -15.02 -0.89
CA TYR A 321 -2.50 -13.80 -1.27
C TYR A 321 -1.50 -14.09 -2.39
N SER A 322 -1.60 -13.34 -3.48
CA SER A 322 -0.78 -13.59 -4.67
C SER A 322 0.69 -13.21 -4.50
N GLY A 323 0.99 -12.18 -3.69
CA GLY A 323 2.19 -11.37 -3.91
C GLY A 323 2.14 -10.71 -5.29
N ASP A 324 3.29 -10.42 -5.86
CA ASP A 324 3.40 -9.96 -7.26
C ASP A 324 3.53 -11.14 -8.20
N THR A 325 2.74 -11.15 -9.27
CA THR A 325 2.76 -12.25 -10.24
C THR A 325 2.00 -11.94 -11.53
N MET A 326 2.54 -12.44 -12.65
CA MET A 326 1.71 -12.79 -13.81
C MET A 326 0.68 -13.85 -13.43
N PRO A 327 -0.40 -14.07 -14.22
CA PRO A 327 -1.28 -15.21 -14.02
C PRO A 327 -0.50 -16.53 -13.87
N CYS A 328 -0.70 -17.19 -12.73
CA CYS A 328 0.09 -18.33 -12.29
C CYS A 328 -0.81 -19.51 -11.93
N GLU A 329 -0.60 -20.64 -12.61
CA GLU A 329 -1.39 -21.84 -12.38
C GLU A 329 -1.14 -22.47 -11.00
N ALA A 330 0.09 -22.38 -10.49
CA ALA A 330 0.41 -22.87 -9.15
C ALA A 330 -0.41 -22.14 -8.07
N LEU A 331 -0.63 -20.84 -8.24
CA LEU A 331 -1.48 -20.04 -7.35
C LEU A 331 -2.95 -20.49 -7.43
N VAL A 332 -3.48 -20.69 -8.65
CA VAL A 332 -4.84 -21.21 -8.88
C VAL A 332 -5.05 -22.55 -8.19
N GLN A 333 -4.12 -23.50 -8.34
CA GLN A 333 -4.22 -24.83 -7.76
C GLN A 333 -4.10 -24.83 -6.23
N MET A 334 -3.15 -24.05 -5.68
CA MET A 334 -2.99 -23.88 -4.23
C MET A 334 -4.25 -23.23 -3.62
N GLY A 335 -4.78 -22.21 -4.29
CA GLY A 335 -5.88 -21.41 -3.80
C GLY A 335 -7.28 -21.97 -4.08
N LYS A 336 -7.40 -23.16 -4.69
CA LYS A 336 -8.69 -23.70 -5.11
C LYS A 336 -9.76 -23.61 -4.00
N ASP A 337 -10.93 -23.12 -4.37
CA ASP A 337 -12.10 -22.91 -3.49
C ASP A 337 -11.81 -21.95 -2.32
N ALA A 338 -10.90 -20.98 -2.51
CA ALA A 338 -10.61 -19.95 -1.51
C ALA A 338 -11.85 -19.15 -1.13
N THR A 339 -12.01 -18.83 0.15
CA THR A 339 -13.04 -17.89 0.62
C THR A 339 -12.76 -16.48 0.08
N LEU A 340 -11.50 -16.06 0.16
CA LEU A 340 -11.04 -14.75 -0.33
C LEU A 340 -9.69 -14.90 -1.04
N LEU A 341 -9.62 -14.41 -2.27
CA LEU A 341 -8.37 -14.17 -2.98
C LEU A 341 -8.04 -12.67 -2.90
N ILE A 342 -6.87 -12.32 -2.41
CA ILE A 342 -6.26 -10.99 -2.53
C ILE A 342 -5.23 -11.08 -3.64
N HIS A 343 -5.53 -10.50 -4.80
CA HIS A 343 -4.69 -10.61 -5.99
C HIS A 343 -4.16 -9.25 -6.44
N GLU A 344 -2.90 -9.20 -6.83
CA GLU A 344 -2.31 -8.02 -7.47
C GLU A 344 -3.02 -7.71 -8.81
N ALA A 345 -3.26 -6.43 -9.08
CA ALA A 345 -3.86 -5.94 -10.31
C ALA A 345 -3.08 -4.69 -10.75
N THR A 346 -1.77 -4.87 -10.93
CA THR A 346 -0.84 -3.74 -11.06
C THR A 346 -1.13 -2.90 -12.28
N LEU A 347 -1.43 -3.52 -13.42
CA LEU A 347 -1.65 -2.79 -14.68
C LEU A 347 -3.13 -2.74 -15.10
N GLU A 348 -3.45 -1.71 -15.87
CA GLU A 348 -4.74 -1.57 -16.55
C GLU A 348 -4.86 -2.59 -17.70
N ASP A 349 -6.09 -2.94 -18.06
CA ASP A 349 -6.33 -3.69 -19.30
C ASP A 349 -5.94 -2.84 -20.52
N GLY A 350 -5.41 -3.48 -21.56
CA GLY A 350 -4.74 -2.82 -22.68
C GLY A 350 -3.23 -2.56 -22.49
N LEU A 351 -2.68 -2.90 -21.31
CA LEU A 351 -1.23 -2.87 -21.03
C LEU A 351 -0.66 -4.29 -20.86
N GLU A 352 -1.20 -5.29 -21.54
CA GLU A 352 -0.81 -6.70 -21.37
C GLU A 352 0.66 -6.96 -21.70
N GLU A 353 1.20 -6.29 -22.72
CA GLU A 353 2.63 -6.42 -23.08
C GLU A 353 3.53 -5.88 -21.96
N GLU A 354 3.18 -4.73 -21.39
CA GLU A 354 3.90 -4.14 -20.25
C GLU A 354 3.74 -5.01 -18.99
N ALA A 355 2.57 -5.64 -18.82
CA ALA A 355 2.30 -6.55 -17.71
C ALA A 355 3.24 -7.76 -17.79
N VAL A 356 3.40 -8.34 -18.98
CA VAL A 356 4.35 -9.43 -19.25
C VAL A 356 5.79 -9.00 -19.00
N GLU A 357 6.20 -7.83 -19.52
CA GLU A 357 7.56 -7.31 -19.35
C GLU A 357 7.91 -7.07 -17.88
N LYS A 358 6.99 -6.47 -17.13
CA LYS A 358 7.17 -6.16 -15.71
C LYS A 358 6.79 -7.32 -14.79
N THR A 359 6.30 -8.42 -15.34
CA THR A 359 5.88 -9.64 -14.64
C THR A 359 4.78 -9.42 -13.59
N HIS A 360 3.74 -8.69 -13.99
CA HIS A 360 2.55 -8.38 -13.18
C HIS A 360 1.24 -8.74 -13.91
N SER A 361 0.10 -8.68 -13.22
CA SER A 361 -1.20 -8.94 -13.82
C SER A 361 -1.91 -7.65 -14.24
N THR A 362 -2.70 -7.73 -15.31
CA THR A 362 -3.75 -6.73 -15.56
C THR A 362 -4.96 -6.97 -14.65
N THR A 363 -5.89 -6.03 -14.63
CA THR A 363 -7.13 -6.13 -13.85
C THR A 363 -7.97 -7.36 -14.25
N SER A 364 -8.28 -7.53 -15.54
CA SER A 364 -9.03 -8.70 -16.03
C SER A 364 -8.28 -10.02 -15.84
N GLN A 365 -6.94 -10.01 -15.94
CA GLN A 365 -6.12 -11.18 -15.66
C GLN A 365 -6.23 -11.63 -14.20
N ALA A 366 -6.19 -10.69 -13.25
CA ALA A 366 -6.36 -10.96 -11.82
C ALA A 366 -7.76 -11.51 -11.51
N ILE A 367 -8.81 -10.92 -12.09
CA ILE A 367 -10.19 -11.42 -11.97
C ILE A 367 -10.29 -12.84 -12.53
N GLY A 368 -9.70 -13.09 -13.71
CA GLY A 368 -9.68 -14.40 -14.34
C GLY A 368 -8.96 -15.47 -13.51
N VAL A 369 -7.91 -15.12 -12.77
CA VAL A 369 -7.29 -16.02 -11.79
C VAL A 369 -8.28 -16.39 -10.68
N GLY A 370 -9.00 -15.41 -10.13
CA GLY A 370 -10.04 -15.65 -9.12
C GLY A 370 -11.15 -16.58 -9.60
N VAL A 371 -11.62 -16.38 -10.84
CA VAL A 371 -12.63 -17.25 -11.45
C VAL A 371 -12.13 -18.68 -11.61
N ARG A 372 -10.92 -18.88 -12.14
CA ARG A 372 -10.32 -20.24 -12.30
C ARG A 372 -10.01 -20.91 -10.96
N MET A 373 -9.71 -20.12 -9.94
CA MET A 373 -9.51 -20.58 -8.56
C MET A 373 -10.82 -21.01 -7.89
N HIS A 374 -11.99 -20.69 -8.49
CA HIS A 374 -13.28 -20.79 -7.83
C HIS A 374 -13.32 -20.03 -6.50
N ALA A 375 -12.65 -18.86 -6.45
CA ALA A 375 -12.64 -18.02 -5.26
C ALA A 375 -14.06 -17.50 -4.95
N GLY A 376 -14.46 -17.55 -3.68
CA GLY A 376 -15.71 -16.99 -3.19
C GLY A 376 -15.80 -15.48 -3.41
N PHE A 377 -14.65 -14.80 -3.27
CA PHE A 377 -14.49 -13.38 -3.56
C PHE A 377 -13.04 -13.07 -3.97
N THR A 378 -12.86 -12.11 -4.89
CA THR A 378 -11.54 -11.60 -5.31
C THR A 378 -11.43 -10.12 -4.97
N MET A 379 -10.51 -9.78 -4.07
CA MET A 379 -10.13 -8.40 -3.79
C MET A 379 -8.89 -8.04 -4.61
N LEU A 380 -9.03 -7.07 -5.50
CA LEU A 380 -7.94 -6.52 -6.28
C LEU A 380 -7.10 -5.58 -5.41
N ASN A 381 -5.78 -5.72 -5.48
CA ASN A 381 -4.83 -4.97 -4.68
C ASN A 381 -3.59 -4.59 -5.53
N HIS A 382 -2.63 -3.89 -4.93
CA HIS A 382 -1.32 -3.59 -5.51
C HIS A 382 -1.38 -2.84 -6.86
N PHE A 383 -2.16 -1.75 -6.89
CA PHE A 383 -2.37 -0.99 -8.12
C PHE A 383 -1.15 -0.14 -8.50
N SER A 384 -0.83 -0.05 -9.80
CA SER A 384 0.18 0.89 -10.28
C SER A 384 -0.23 2.32 -9.97
N GLN A 385 0.63 2.98 -9.20
CA GLN A 385 0.47 4.37 -8.84
C GLN A 385 0.73 5.34 -10.00
N ARG A 386 1.37 4.88 -11.07
CA ARG A 386 1.62 5.72 -12.26
C ARG A 386 0.38 5.93 -13.11
N TYR A 387 -0.57 4.98 -13.02
CA TYR A 387 -1.65 4.86 -13.98
C TYR A 387 -3.02 5.19 -13.36
N ALA A 388 -3.28 4.80 -12.11
CA ALA A 388 -4.65 4.83 -11.58
C ALA A 388 -4.76 5.21 -10.10
N LYS A 389 -5.75 6.05 -9.75
CA LYS A 389 -6.26 6.13 -8.37
C LYS A 389 -7.25 5.01 -8.06
N VAL A 390 -8.01 4.59 -9.06
CA VAL A 390 -8.98 3.49 -9.05
C VAL A 390 -8.88 2.79 -10.41
N PRO A 391 -8.94 1.45 -10.50
CA PRO A 391 -8.91 0.77 -11.80
C PRO A 391 -10.11 1.15 -12.68
N LEU A 392 -9.93 1.08 -14.00
CA LEU A 392 -11.07 1.18 -14.92
C LEU A 392 -11.98 -0.03 -14.73
N PHE A 393 -13.28 0.21 -14.61
CA PHE A 393 -14.26 -0.84 -14.43
C PHE A 393 -14.55 -1.52 -15.77
N SER A 394 -14.04 -2.74 -15.96
CA SER A 394 -14.34 -3.58 -17.11
C SER A 394 -15.61 -4.42 -16.88
N PRO A 395 -16.18 -5.05 -17.92
CA PRO A 395 -17.31 -5.97 -17.78
C PRO A 395 -17.03 -7.19 -16.88
N ASP A 396 -15.75 -7.48 -16.59
CA ASP A 396 -15.35 -8.60 -15.74
C ASP A 396 -15.62 -8.32 -14.25
N PHE A 397 -15.83 -7.05 -13.87
CA PHE A 397 -16.27 -6.69 -12.53
C PHE A 397 -17.69 -7.20 -12.29
N ASN A 398 -17.79 -8.23 -11.44
CA ASN A 398 -19.04 -8.86 -11.04
C ASN A 398 -19.25 -8.75 -9.51
N GLU A 399 -20.30 -9.39 -9.00
CA GLU A 399 -20.67 -9.39 -7.59
C GLU A 399 -19.68 -10.09 -6.63
N LYS A 400 -18.59 -10.64 -7.16
CA LYS A 400 -17.50 -11.28 -6.40
C LYS A 400 -16.16 -10.57 -6.53
N VAL A 401 -16.14 -9.37 -7.10
CA VAL A 401 -14.91 -8.58 -7.29
C VAL A 401 -14.98 -7.28 -6.50
N GLY A 402 -13.90 -6.98 -5.76
CA GLY A 402 -13.74 -5.75 -5.01
C GLY A 402 -12.41 -5.07 -5.31
N ILE A 403 -12.32 -3.79 -4.95
CA ILE A 403 -11.11 -2.96 -5.11
C ILE A 403 -10.65 -2.57 -3.71
N ALA A 404 -9.41 -2.89 -3.36
CA ALA A 404 -8.83 -2.46 -2.10
C ALA A 404 -8.47 -0.97 -2.12
N PHE A 405 -8.64 -0.31 -0.98
CA PHE A 405 -8.15 1.04 -0.72
C PHE A 405 -7.34 1.02 0.57
N ASP A 406 -6.38 1.93 0.69
CA ASP A 406 -5.68 2.13 1.96
C ASP A 406 -6.70 2.39 3.08
N HIS A 407 -6.47 1.79 4.24
CA HIS A 407 -7.33 1.80 5.42
C HIS A 407 -8.73 1.19 5.22
N MET A 408 -9.00 0.54 4.09
CA MET A 408 -10.20 -0.27 3.92
C MET A 408 -10.16 -1.45 4.88
N LYS A 409 -11.28 -1.69 5.57
CA LYS A 409 -11.46 -2.76 6.55
C LYS A 409 -12.68 -3.58 6.17
N VAL A 410 -12.52 -4.89 6.02
CA VAL A 410 -13.62 -5.81 5.65
C VAL A 410 -13.53 -7.13 6.40
N GLY A 411 -14.65 -7.61 6.91
CA GLY A 411 -14.83 -9.01 7.26
C GLY A 411 -15.49 -9.79 6.12
N PHE A 412 -15.59 -11.11 6.25
CA PHE A 412 -16.31 -11.93 5.26
C PHE A 412 -17.80 -11.57 5.13
N GLY A 413 -18.39 -11.05 6.20
CA GLY A 413 -19.76 -10.53 6.17
C GLY A 413 -19.94 -9.34 5.22
N ASP A 414 -18.90 -8.55 5.00
CA ASP A 414 -18.92 -7.33 4.21
C ASP A 414 -18.66 -7.58 2.71
N LEU A 415 -18.11 -8.74 2.33
CA LEU A 415 -17.74 -9.03 0.94
C LEU A 415 -18.90 -8.84 -0.06
N PRO A 416 -20.15 -9.27 0.22
CA PRO A 416 -21.29 -9.01 -0.68
C PRO A 416 -21.68 -7.53 -0.79
N THR A 417 -21.21 -6.68 0.13
CA THR A 417 -21.46 -5.23 0.14
C THR A 417 -20.43 -4.51 -0.73
N VAL A 418 -19.19 -5.00 -0.81
CA VAL A 418 -18.08 -4.34 -1.51
C VAL A 418 -18.42 -3.99 -2.97
N PRO A 419 -18.95 -4.89 -3.82
CA PRO A 419 -19.30 -4.54 -5.20
C PRO A 419 -20.40 -3.47 -5.31
N LYS A 420 -21.27 -3.37 -4.30
CA LYS A 420 -22.36 -2.37 -4.26
C LYS A 420 -21.85 -0.95 -4.07
N LEU A 421 -20.60 -0.79 -3.62
CA LEU A 421 -19.92 0.51 -3.49
C LEU A 421 -19.48 1.07 -4.86
N THR A 422 -19.56 0.30 -5.93
CA THR A 422 -19.05 0.68 -7.26
C THR A 422 -19.63 2.00 -7.77
N ALA A 423 -20.95 2.18 -7.69
CA ALA A 423 -21.60 3.39 -8.19
C ALA A 423 -21.13 4.67 -7.46
N PRO A 424 -21.17 4.75 -6.11
CA PRO A 424 -20.65 5.92 -5.41
C PRO A 424 -19.13 6.08 -5.54
N LEU A 425 -18.35 5.01 -5.67
CA LEU A 425 -16.93 5.11 -5.98
C LEU A 425 -16.67 5.72 -7.36
N LYS A 426 -17.43 5.31 -8.39
CA LYS A 426 -17.34 5.91 -9.73
C LYS A 426 -17.65 7.40 -9.70
N ALA A 427 -18.66 7.82 -8.93
CA ALA A 427 -18.98 9.24 -8.79
C ALA A 427 -17.89 10.01 -8.03
N LEU A 428 -17.32 9.43 -6.97
CA LEU A 428 -16.23 10.05 -6.19
C LEU A 428 -14.96 10.24 -7.03
N PHE A 429 -14.65 9.29 -7.90
CA PHE A 429 -13.44 9.29 -8.73
C PHE A 429 -13.71 9.62 -10.20
N ALA A 430 -14.85 10.25 -10.52
CA ALA A 430 -15.29 10.47 -11.90
C ALA A 430 -14.22 11.18 -12.75
N GLY A 431 -13.66 12.30 -12.26
CA GLY A 431 -12.61 13.03 -12.98
C GLY A 431 -11.31 12.24 -13.13
N ASP A 432 -10.99 11.35 -12.20
CA ASP A 432 -9.82 10.46 -12.32
C ASP A 432 -10.05 9.38 -13.38
N ILE A 433 -11.28 8.84 -13.46
CA ILE A 433 -11.68 7.85 -14.46
C ILE A 433 -11.66 8.48 -15.86
N GLU A 434 -12.23 9.68 -16.02
CA GLU A 434 -12.20 10.43 -17.29
C GLU A 434 -10.77 10.68 -17.77
N GLU A 435 -9.87 11.12 -16.88
CA GLU A 435 -8.45 11.33 -17.22
C GLU A 435 -7.78 10.02 -17.70
N MET A 436 -8.11 8.90 -17.06
CA MET A 436 -7.58 7.58 -17.42
C MET A 436 -8.12 7.09 -18.76
N GLU A 437 -9.42 7.26 -19.03
CA GLU A 437 -10.05 6.92 -20.30
C GLU A 437 -9.42 7.72 -21.46
N GLU A 438 -9.24 9.03 -21.30
CA GLU A 438 -8.54 9.85 -22.30
C GLU A 438 -7.11 9.37 -22.58
N ARG A 439 -6.37 9.00 -21.52
CA ARG A 439 -5.01 8.47 -21.66
C ARG A 439 -5.02 7.16 -22.41
N ARG A 440 -5.99 6.28 -22.12
CA ARG A 440 -6.18 5.01 -22.82
C ARG A 440 -6.46 5.23 -24.31
N GLU A 441 -7.41 6.09 -24.65
CA GLU A 441 -7.73 6.40 -26.06
C GLU A 441 -6.51 6.95 -26.82
N LYS A 442 -5.77 7.89 -26.21
CA LYS A 442 -4.52 8.43 -26.80
C LYS A 442 -3.49 7.33 -27.06
N ARG A 443 -3.38 6.34 -26.16
CA ARG A 443 -2.49 5.17 -26.35
C ARG A 443 -2.97 4.30 -27.50
N GLU A 444 -4.26 3.96 -27.55
CA GLU A 444 -4.85 3.13 -28.60
C GLU A 444 -4.68 3.77 -29.99
N VAL A 445 -4.90 5.08 -30.12
CA VAL A 445 -4.66 5.84 -31.37
C VAL A 445 -3.17 5.78 -31.77
N ARG A 446 -2.25 5.93 -30.81
CA ARG A 446 -0.80 5.85 -31.09
C ARG A 446 -0.38 4.47 -31.56
N LEU A 447 -0.91 3.41 -30.95
CA LEU A 447 -0.65 2.02 -31.33
C LEU A 447 -1.22 1.74 -32.73
N ALA A 448 -2.46 2.14 -33.00
CA ALA A 448 -3.08 1.99 -34.32
C ALA A 448 -2.27 2.72 -35.41
N ARG A 449 -1.82 3.95 -35.15
CA ARG A 449 -0.97 4.71 -36.07
C ARG A 449 0.37 4.01 -36.32
N THR A 450 0.99 3.48 -35.27
CA THR A 450 2.26 2.76 -35.38
C THR A 450 2.09 1.49 -36.21
N ALA A 451 1.02 0.71 -35.97
CA ALA A 451 0.69 -0.49 -36.72
C ALA A 451 0.39 -0.20 -38.20
N LEU A 452 -0.30 0.92 -38.50
CA LEU A 452 -0.53 1.38 -39.88
C LEU A 452 0.78 1.70 -40.59
N LEU A 453 1.66 2.48 -39.96
CA LEU A 453 2.98 2.84 -40.51
C LEU A 453 3.85 1.59 -40.74
N SER A 454 3.83 0.62 -39.82
CA SER A 454 4.54 -0.64 -40.00
C SER A 454 3.97 -1.50 -41.14
N ARG A 455 2.64 -1.48 -41.35
CA ARG A 455 1.99 -2.15 -42.49
C ARG A 455 2.28 -1.48 -43.83
N GLU A 456 2.34 -0.16 -43.87
CA GLU A 456 2.73 0.60 -45.07
C GLU A 456 4.20 0.37 -45.42
N GLN A 457 5.09 0.26 -44.43
CA GLN A 457 6.50 -0.09 -44.65
C GLN A 457 6.70 -1.56 -45.04
N ALA A 458 5.85 -2.47 -44.54
CA ALA A 458 5.86 -3.88 -44.96
C ALA A 458 5.28 -4.09 -46.37
N ARG A 459 4.45 -3.15 -46.86
CA ARG A 459 4.01 -3.06 -48.26
C ARG A 459 5.00 -2.23 -49.09
N GLY A 460 6.23 -2.73 -49.23
CA GLY A 460 7.18 -2.25 -50.24
C GLY A 460 6.70 -2.60 -51.65
N PRO A 461 7.14 -1.87 -52.71
CA PRO A 461 6.40 -1.76 -53.96
C PRO A 461 6.47 -3.04 -54.81
N GLU A 462 5.31 -3.64 -55.10
CA GLU A 462 5.15 -4.48 -56.29
C GLU A 462 4.96 -3.58 -57.52
N ASP A 463 5.84 -3.78 -58.49
CA ASP A 463 5.83 -3.32 -59.88
C ASP A 463 5.49 -1.86 -60.21
N GLY A 464 6.56 -1.10 -60.47
CA GLY A 464 6.52 0.16 -61.22
C GLY A 464 7.91 0.51 -61.76
N THR A 465 8.10 0.27 -63.06
CA THR A 465 9.23 0.60 -63.94
C THR A 465 10.16 1.78 -63.56
N PRO A 466 11.48 1.70 -63.88
CA PRO A 466 12.49 2.65 -63.40
C PRO A 466 12.44 3.99 -64.13
N LEU A 467 12.22 5.08 -63.38
CA LEU A 467 12.46 6.44 -63.86
C LEU A 467 13.91 6.87 -63.60
N GLN A 468 14.47 7.51 -64.63
CA GLN A 468 15.88 7.78 -64.85
C GLN A 468 16.55 8.64 -63.77
N LYS A 469 17.80 8.28 -63.48
CA LYS A 469 18.81 9.12 -62.83
C LYS A 469 18.87 10.51 -63.48
N ARG A 470 18.62 11.56 -62.70
CA ARG A 470 19.26 12.87 -62.89
C ARG A 470 20.03 13.21 -61.62
N ALA A 471 21.35 13.20 -61.77
CA ALA A 471 22.30 13.65 -60.77
C ALA A 471 22.16 15.16 -60.56
N LEU A 472 22.02 15.58 -59.32
CA LEU A 472 22.43 16.90 -58.86
C LEU A 472 23.12 16.72 -57.50
N THR A 473 24.42 16.87 -57.56
CA THR A 473 25.37 17.10 -56.47
C THR A 473 24.92 18.25 -55.58
N GLU A 474 24.91 18.06 -54.26
CA GLU A 474 25.56 18.95 -53.30
C GLU A 474 25.65 18.31 -51.90
N GLN A 475 26.81 18.49 -51.26
CA GLN A 475 27.22 17.89 -49.99
C GLN A 475 26.65 18.61 -48.75
N PRO A 476 26.68 17.98 -47.57
CA PRO A 476 25.92 18.42 -46.40
C PRO A 476 26.66 19.49 -45.57
N GLN A 477 25.93 20.52 -45.14
CA GLN A 477 26.41 21.43 -44.08
C GLN A 477 25.92 20.97 -42.70
N SER A 478 26.87 20.96 -41.76
CA SER A 478 26.76 20.61 -40.35
C SER A 478 26.03 21.69 -39.52
N PRO A 479 25.48 21.35 -38.33
CA PRO A 479 24.83 22.32 -37.46
C PRO A 479 25.87 23.05 -36.60
N GLN A 480 26.05 24.35 -36.82
CA GLN A 480 26.76 25.23 -35.90
C GLN A 480 25.82 25.82 -34.83
N SER A 481 26.32 25.73 -33.61
CA SER A 481 25.83 26.33 -32.38
C SER A 481 25.71 27.85 -32.45
N LYS A 482 24.69 28.41 -31.81
CA LYS A 482 24.69 29.80 -31.34
C LYS A 482 24.16 29.89 -29.91
N LYS A 483 25.10 29.90 -28.97
CA LYS A 483 25.00 30.72 -27.74
C LYS A 483 25.27 32.16 -28.16
N VAL A 484 24.36 33.09 -27.90
CA VAL A 484 24.71 34.49 -27.57
C VAL A 484 23.71 35.01 -26.53
N ARG A 485 24.30 35.67 -25.55
CA ARG A 485 23.76 36.30 -24.34
C ARG A 485 23.93 37.81 -24.54
N ALA A 486 22.92 38.62 -24.21
CA ALA A 486 22.93 40.09 -24.01
C ALA A 486 21.46 40.55 -23.99
N GLN A 487 20.93 41.36 -23.07
CA GLN A 487 21.46 42.20 -21.99
C GLN A 487 20.55 42.09 -20.77
#